data_AF-A0A2V9PLE4-F1
#
_entry.id   AF-A0A2V9PLE4-F1
#
_cell.length_a   1.000
_cell.length_b   1.000
_cell.length_c   1.000
_cell.angle_alpha   90.00
_cell.angle_beta   90.00
_cell.angle_gamma   90.00
#
_symmetry.space_group_name_H-M   'P 1'
#
loop_
_entity.id
_entity.type
_entity.pdbx_description
1 polymer ?
#
loop_
_entity_poly.entity_id
_entity_poly.type
_entity_poly.pdbx_seq_one_letter_code
_entity_poly.pdbx_strand_id
1 'polypeptide(L)' 'MDASYIHATALVETKQIGKGTRIWAFSHVMDGVAIGMNCNIGD' A
#
# COMPACT_ATOMS: atom_id res chain seq x y z
N MET A 1 0.86 16.70 1.27
CA MET A 1 0.99 15.96 0.00
C MET A 1 1.48 14.60 0.40
N ASP A 2 0.57 13.69 0.70
CA ASP A 2 0.89 12.64 1.65
C ASP A 2 1.30 11.36 0.90
N ALA A 3 2.52 10.92 1.15
CA ALA A 3 3.04 9.65 0.67
C ALA A 3 2.19 8.49 1.21
N SER A 4 2.22 7.35 0.54
CA SER A 4 1.58 6.13 1.05
C SER A 4 2.21 5.70 2.37
N TYR A 5 1.37 5.24 3.31
CA TYR A 5 1.83 4.58 4.52
C TYR A 5 1.89 3.07 4.29
N ILE A 6 3.03 2.46 4.63
CA ILE A 6 3.22 1.02 4.57
C ILE A 6 3.67 0.56 5.95
N HIS A 7 2.88 -0.29 6.60
CA HIS A 7 3.23 -0.86 7.88
C HIS A 7 4.50 -1.72 7.75
N ALA A 8 5.36 -1.70 8.78
CA ALA A 8 6.67 -2.36 8.74
C ALA A 8 6.62 -3.88 8.49
N THR A 9 5.48 -4.52 8.77
CA THR A 9 5.27 -5.97 8.56
C THR A 9 4.47 -6.30 7.30
N ALA A 10 4.10 -5.29 6.50
CA ALA A 10 3.50 -5.53 5.19
C ALA A 10 4.58 -5.91 4.17
N LEU A 11 4.26 -6.85 3.28
CA LEU A 11 5.10 -7.20 2.15
C LEU A 11 4.54 -6.51 0.91
N VAL A 12 5.24 -5.48 0.42
CA VAL A 12 4.78 -4.65 -0.71
C VAL A 12 5.86 -4.64 -1.78
N GLU A 13 5.55 -5.27 -2.91
CA GLU A 13 6.48 -5.45 -4.02
C GLU A 13 6.23 -4.46 -5.17
N THR A 14 5.00 -3.94 -5.28
CA THR A 14 4.66 -2.92 -6.30
C THR A 14 5.15 -1.51 -5.93
N LYS A 15 5.45 -0.71 -6.97
CA LYS A 15 5.75 0.72 -6.86
C LYS A 15 4.55 1.61 -7.20
N GLN A 16 3.45 1.03 -7.67
CA GLN A 16 2.28 1.76 -8.16
C GLN A 16 1.25 1.95 -7.04
N ILE A 17 1.53 2.87 -6.13
CA ILE A 17 0.67 3.16 -4.97
C ILE A 17 0.27 4.63 -4.99
N GLY A 18 -1.03 4.90 -5.07
CA GLY A 18 -1.57 6.25 -5.03
C GLY A 18 -1.32 6.96 -3.69
N LYS A 19 -1.28 8.29 -3.74
CA LYS A 19 -1.11 9.14 -2.55
C LYS A 19 -2.21 8.91 -1.52
N GLY A 20 -1.89 9.08 -0.25
CA GLY A 20 -2.83 8.91 0.87
C GLY A 20 -3.27 7.46 1.14
N THR A 21 -2.77 6.48 0.39
CA THR A 21 -3.06 5.06 0.61
C THR A 21 -2.33 4.51 1.84
N ARG A 22 -3.00 3.65 2.60
CA ARG A 22 -2.46 2.98 3.79
C ARG A 22 -2.51 1.47 3.59
N ILE A 23 -1.38 0.79 3.85
CA ILE A 23 -1.23 -0.66 3.77
C ILE A 23 -0.83 -1.16 5.16
N TRP A 24 -1.65 -2.04 5.73
CA TRP A 24 -1.52 -2.49 7.12
C TRP A 24 -0.76 -3.80 7.25
N ALA A 25 -0.50 -4.15 8.52
CA ALA A 25 0.26 -5.34 8.91
C ALA A 25 -0.22 -6.60 8.19
N PHE A 26 0.73 -7.45 7.79
CA PHE A 26 0.48 -8.75 7.17
C PHE A 26 -0.24 -8.73 5.82
N SER A 27 -0.46 -7.55 5.22
CA SER A 27 -0.87 -7.43 3.83
C SER A 27 0.27 -7.85 2.91
N HIS A 28 -0.05 -8.59 1.84
CA HIS A 28 0.87 -8.90 0.76
C HIS A 28 0.36 -8.29 -0.54
N VAL A 29 1.06 -7.29 -1.06
CA VAL A 29 0.77 -6.63 -2.35
C VAL A 29 1.84 -7.04 -3.35
N MET A 30 1.44 -7.88 -4.31
CA MET A 30 2.33 -8.43 -5.34
C MET A 30 2.82 -7.37 -6.33
N ASP A 31 3.95 -7.64 -6.98
CA ASP A 31 4.44 -6.84 -8.10
C ASP A 31 3.41 -6.74 -9.24
N GLY A 32 3.45 -5.62 -9.99
CA GLY A 32 2.53 -5.35 -11.11
C GLY A 32 1.12 -4.88 -10.72
N VAL A 33 0.75 -4.91 -9.43
CA VAL A 33 -0.54 -4.36 -8.96
C VAL A 33 -0.52 -2.83 -8.94
N ALA A 34 -1.59 -2.20 -9.41
CA ALA A 34 -1.81 -0.75 -9.26
C ALA A 34 -2.84 -0.48 -8.15
N ILE A 35 -2.48 0.35 -7.16
CA ILE A 35 -3.39 0.80 -6.10
C ILE A 35 -3.71 2.28 -6.30
N GLY A 36 -5.00 2.63 -6.23
CA GLY A 36 -5.50 3.99 -6.32
C GLY A 36 -5.06 4.90 -5.17
N MET A 37 -5.55 6.14 -5.18
CA MET A 37 -5.33 7.10 -4.09
C MET A 37 -6.33 6.90 -2.95
N ASN A 38 -5.91 7.23 -1.73
CA ASN A 38 -6.73 7.16 -0.51
C ASN A 38 -7.35 5.77 -0.24
N CYS A 39 -6.68 4.70 -0.65
CA CYS A 39 -7.12 3.34 -0.37
C CYS A 39 -6.72 2.89 1.05
N ASN A 40 -7.47 1.96 1.62
CA ASN A 40 -7.15 1.27 2.86
C ASN A 40 -7.02 -0.24 2.56
N ILE A 41 -5.82 -0.82 2.71
CA ILE A 41 -5.55 -2.23 2.42
C ILE A 41 -5.17 -2.94 3.71
N GLY A 42 -5.97 -3.94 4.09
CA GLY A 42 -5.93 -4.59 5.41
C GLY A 42 -7.10 -4.13 6.28
N ASP A 43 -6.99 -4.38 7.59
CA ASP A 43 -7.93 -3.90 8.62
C ASP A 43 -7.77 -2.39 8.86
#